data_AF-A0A812LYC0-F1
#
_entry.id   AF-A0A812LYC0-F1
#
_cell.length_a   1.000
_cell.length_b   1.000
_cell.length_c   1.000
_cell.angle_alpha   90.00
_cell.angle_beta   90.00
_cell.angle_gamma   90.00
#
_symmetry.space_group_name_H-M   'P 1'
#
loop_
_entity.id
_entity.type
_entity.pdbx_description
1 polymer ?
#
loop_
_entity_poly.entity_id
_entity_poly.type
_entity_poly.pdbx_seq_one_letter_code
_entity_poly.pdbx_strand_id
1 'polypeptide(L)'
;MPTEWCRGCWCTADQDSHFLQGYCSRCWQQWSEAQPRTRESNDRRCFRVDRVAIGELQFSQATISGSFKDGRPLDETVAVLRKNSDLVHKIPLINVVRHEGKFVSMDNRRLYTFRMAFDDDHEVPVRLFEDKAAYGAEDFDRKATSICGGHMVDVRDMDGMQEHLEHVELPQNAKSLVWGSLQQVKASTGARLRVFEDKVVISGSRRQVEEGIRSIQRILSTFASQSVLLHDYRAKEAVKRASATEWKWSHPSVCLQFAQSDEGELWVSLGGKQEEVEAVKLLAMAIVEETARVWEQAPVSMIRSCDAAKAYTRSSLASLLAYT
;
A
#
# COMPACT_ATOMS: atom_id res chain seq x y z
N MET A 1 -53.83 -25.06 30.80
CA MET A 1 -52.78 -24.36 31.57
C MET A 1 -52.44 -23.08 30.84
N PRO A 2 -52.68 -21.89 31.42
CA PRO A 2 -52.46 -20.64 30.71
C PRO A 2 -50.96 -20.33 30.65
N THR A 3 -50.46 -20.09 29.45
CA THR A 3 -49.09 -19.62 29.21
C THR A 3 -48.98 -18.18 29.69
N GLU A 4 -48.20 -17.98 30.75
CA GLU A 4 -47.78 -16.66 31.22
C GLU A 4 -46.94 -15.98 30.13
N TRP A 5 -47.60 -15.24 29.25
CA TRP A 5 -46.93 -14.23 28.45
C TRP A 5 -46.43 -13.16 29.42
N CYS A 6 -45.15 -12.79 29.31
CA CYS A 6 -44.53 -11.72 30.09
C CYS A 6 -45.26 -10.39 29.78
N ARG A 7 -46.34 -10.12 30.52
CA ARG A 7 -47.05 -8.83 30.53
C ARG A 7 -46.19 -7.84 31.32
N GLY A 8 -45.05 -7.42 30.76
CA GLY A 8 -44.14 -6.60 31.56
C GLY A 8 -42.81 -6.19 30.96
N CYS A 9 -42.59 -6.20 29.64
CA CYS A 9 -41.46 -5.43 29.10
C CYS A 9 -41.85 -3.95 28.94
N TRP A 10 -41.99 -3.28 30.08
CA TRP A 10 -41.46 -1.93 30.22
C TRP A 10 -40.04 -2.11 30.72
N CYS A 11 -39.05 -1.73 29.90
CA CYS A 11 -37.67 -1.58 30.36
C CYS A 11 -37.66 -0.50 31.44
N THR A 12 -37.92 -0.88 32.68
CA THR A 12 -37.65 -0.03 33.84
C THR A 12 -36.15 -0.05 34.00
N ALA A 13 -35.57 1.14 33.86
CA ALA A 13 -34.19 1.41 34.21
C ALA A 13 -33.97 0.98 35.65
N ASP A 14 -33.16 -0.06 35.84
CA ASP A 14 -32.36 -0.15 37.06
C ASP A 14 -31.31 0.95 36.94
N GLN A 15 -31.16 1.76 38.00
CA GLN A 15 -30.37 3.00 38.00
C GLN A 15 -28.88 2.82 37.67
N ASP A 16 -28.42 1.59 37.49
CA ASP A 16 -27.03 1.24 37.21
C ASP A 16 -26.78 0.61 35.82
N SER A 17 -27.77 0.53 34.93
CA SER A 17 -27.56 -0.06 33.59
C SER A 17 -28.04 0.82 32.43
N HIS A 18 -27.07 1.45 31.76
CA HIS A 18 -27.26 2.20 30.52
C HIS A 18 -27.60 1.27 29.34
N PHE A 19 -28.84 0.79 29.23
CA PHE A 19 -29.34 0.13 28.03
C PHE A 19 -30.27 1.04 27.22
N LEU A 20 -29.80 1.45 26.04
CA LEU A 20 -30.63 1.98 24.96
C LEU A 20 -31.58 0.88 24.45
N GLN A 21 -32.81 1.27 24.09
CA GLN A 21 -33.90 0.41 23.63
C GLN A 21 -33.46 -0.80 22.80
N GLY A 22 -33.49 -1.97 23.45
CA GLY A 22 -33.33 -3.29 22.86
C GLY A 22 -33.93 -4.32 23.81
N TYR A 23 -34.49 -5.41 23.26
CA TYR A 23 -35.01 -6.51 24.06
C TYR A 23 -33.85 -7.15 24.85
N CYS A 24 -34.08 -7.53 26.11
CA CYS A 24 -33.09 -8.35 26.83
C CYS A 24 -32.91 -9.70 26.12
N SER A 25 -31.78 -10.38 26.34
CA SER A 25 -31.43 -11.65 25.67
C SER A 25 -32.57 -12.69 25.70
N ARG A 26 -33.27 -12.80 26.82
CA ARG A 26 -34.39 -13.73 27.02
C ARG A 26 -35.66 -13.33 26.24
N CYS A 27 -35.99 -12.04 26.22
CA CYS A 27 -37.13 -11.53 25.45
C CYS A 27 -36.87 -11.54 23.94
N TRP A 28 -35.62 -11.32 23.54
CA TRP A 28 -35.19 -11.50 22.16
C TRP A 28 -35.36 -12.94 21.70
N GLN A 29 -34.93 -13.91 22.52
CA GLN A 29 -35.03 -15.33 22.19
C GLN A 29 -36.48 -15.81 22.10
N GLN A 30 -37.35 -15.43 23.04
CA GLN A 30 -38.77 -15.75 22.99
C GLN A 30 -39.50 -15.08 21.81
N TRP A 31 -39.17 -13.83 21.49
CA TRP A 31 -39.73 -13.14 20.33
C TRP A 31 -39.27 -13.78 19.01
N SER A 32 -38.00 -14.17 18.93
CA SER A 32 -37.39 -14.91 17.81
C SER A 32 -38.10 -16.25 17.58
N GLU A 33 -38.40 -16.98 18.64
CA GLU A 33 -39.07 -18.30 18.58
C GLU A 33 -40.58 -18.20 18.27
N ALA A 34 -41.23 -17.10 18.65
CA ALA A 34 -42.68 -16.90 18.49
C ALA A 34 -43.11 -16.36 17.11
N GLN A 35 -42.18 -16.01 16.22
CA GLN A 35 -42.54 -15.43 14.91
C GLN A 35 -42.98 -16.53 13.91
N PRO A 36 -44.19 -16.43 13.31
CA PRO A 36 -44.59 -17.32 12.23
C PRO A 36 -43.69 -17.10 11.01
N ARG A 37 -43.17 -18.20 10.44
CA ARG A 37 -42.32 -18.23 9.24
C ARG A 37 -43.10 -17.90 7.96
N THR A 38 -43.84 -16.80 7.94
CA THR A 38 -44.60 -16.38 6.77
C THR A 38 -43.83 -15.34 5.96
N ARG A 39 -43.37 -15.82 4.80
CA ARG A 39 -42.93 -15.17 3.56
C ARG A 39 -42.83 -13.63 3.49
N GLU A 40 -41.65 -13.22 3.00
CA GLU A 40 -41.44 -12.20 1.95
C GLU A 40 -41.91 -10.78 2.26
N SER A 41 -41.32 -10.15 3.28
CA SER A 41 -41.00 -8.72 3.18
C SER A 41 -39.63 -8.45 3.79
N ASN A 42 -38.80 -7.79 2.99
CA ASN A 42 -37.38 -7.55 3.19
C ASN A 42 -37.06 -6.82 4.51
N ASP A 43 -35.91 -7.19 5.07
CA ASP A 43 -35.01 -6.29 5.81
C ASP A 43 -35.16 -6.18 7.34
N ARG A 44 -35.56 -7.25 8.03
CA ARG A 44 -35.25 -7.38 9.47
C ARG A 44 -33.94 -8.09 9.68
N ARG A 45 -32.84 -7.37 9.43
CA ARG A 45 -31.48 -7.80 9.78
C ARG A 45 -31.41 -8.00 11.30
N CYS A 46 -31.13 -9.22 11.75
CA CYS A 46 -30.90 -9.49 13.17
C CYS A 46 -29.58 -8.85 13.61
N PHE A 47 -29.63 -7.95 14.59
CA PHE A 47 -28.45 -7.37 15.21
C PHE A 47 -28.61 -7.37 16.73
N ARG A 48 -27.47 -7.34 17.43
CA ARG A 48 -27.42 -7.05 18.86
C ARG A 48 -26.75 -5.69 19.08
N VAL A 49 -27.07 -5.03 20.19
CA VAL A 49 -26.33 -3.85 20.63
C VAL A 49 -25.19 -4.33 21.49
N ASP A 50 -23.96 -3.91 21.16
CA ASP A 50 -22.74 -4.30 21.86
C ASP A 50 -21.86 -3.08 22.13
N ARG A 51 -20.84 -3.23 22.97
CA ARG A 51 -19.78 -2.24 23.16
C ARG A 51 -18.47 -2.81 22.61
N VAL A 52 -17.81 -2.05 21.76
CA VAL A 52 -16.56 -2.48 21.10
C VAL A 52 -15.55 -1.34 21.20
N ALA A 53 -14.29 -1.68 21.52
CA ALA A 53 -13.20 -0.72 21.54
C ALA A 53 -12.95 -0.16 20.13
N ILE A 54 -12.74 1.16 20.03
CA ILE A 54 -12.55 1.85 18.75
C ILE A 54 -11.35 1.28 17.95
N GLY A 55 -10.30 0.84 18.65
CA GLY A 55 -9.12 0.23 18.04
C GLY A 55 -9.42 -1.07 17.28
N GLU A 56 -10.43 -1.83 17.71
CA GLU A 56 -10.81 -3.11 17.10
C GLU A 56 -11.65 -2.96 15.82
N LEU A 57 -12.25 -1.79 15.61
CA LEU A 57 -13.12 -1.52 14.47
C LEU A 57 -12.32 -1.21 13.19
N GLN A 58 -12.72 -1.76 12.06
CA GLN A 58 -12.08 -1.55 10.76
C GLN A 58 -12.98 -0.77 9.81
N PHE A 59 -12.41 0.12 9.01
CA PHE A 59 -13.12 0.81 7.94
C PHE A 59 -13.47 -0.15 6.81
N SER A 60 -14.74 -0.19 6.39
CA SER A 60 -15.14 -0.96 5.21
C SER A 60 -14.63 -0.34 3.90
N GLN A 61 -14.49 0.98 3.82
CA GLN A 61 -14.13 1.70 2.58
C GLN A 61 -12.77 2.36 2.72
N ALA A 62 -12.06 2.50 1.59
CA ALA A 62 -10.79 3.23 1.55
C ALA A 62 -10.97 4.76 1.65
N THR A 63 -12.15 5.29 1.31
CA THR A 63 -12.41 6.73 1.26
C THR A 63 -13.78 7.08 1.85
N ILE A 64 -13.90 8.25 2.47
CA ILE A 64 -15.16 8.82 2.99
C ILE A 64 -15.26 10.30 2.59
N SER A 65 -16.49 10.84 2.60
CA SER A 65 -16.70 12.29 2.50
C SER A 65 -16.38 12.97 3.82
N GLY A 66 -15.77 14.16 3.76
CA GLY A 66 -15.49 15.04 4.91
C GLY A 66 -16.72 15.70 5.55
N SER A 67 -17.92 15.39 5.07
CA SER A 67 -19.17 15.82 5.69
C SER A 67 -20.17 14.67 5.83
N PHE A 68 -21.08 14.80 6.78
CA PHE A 68 -22.24 13.94 6.93
C PHE A 68 -23.30 14.24 5.86
N LYS A 69 -24.33 13.39 5.74
CA LYS A 69 -25.41 13.58 4.75
C LYS A 69 -26.22 14.87 4.97
N ASP A 70 -26.21 15.41 6.19
CA ASP A 70 -26.83 16.68 6.57
C ASP A 70 -25.94 17.89 6.30
N GLY A 71 -24.76 17.70 5.71
CA GLY A 71 -23.79 18.75 5.39
C GLY A 71 -22.82 19.09 6.51
N ARG A 72 -22.99 18.54 7.73
CA ARG A 72 -22.10 18.85 8.86
C ARG A 72 -20.68 18.31 8.61
N PRO A 73 -19.61 19.10 8.77
CA PRO A 73 -18.24 18.62 8.69
C PRO A 73 -17.92 17.55 9.75
N LEU A 74 -17.06 16.59 9.41
CA LEU A 74 -16.59 15.60 10.37
C LEU A 74 -15.82 16.26 11.52
N ASP A 75 -14.98 17.24 11.20
CA ASP A 75 -14.14 17.96 12.18
C ASP A 75 -14.95 18.71 13.23
N GLU A 76 -16.08 19.31 12.84
CA GLU A 76 -17.00 19.94 13.78
C GLU A 76 -17.53 18.90 14.78
N THR A 77 -17.88 17.71 14.30
CA THR A 77 -18.37 16.61 15.16
C THR A 77 -17.26 16.07 16.05
N VAL A 78 -16.02 15.96 15.55
CA VAL A 78 -14.84 15.60 16.36
C VAL A 78 -14.63 16.62 17.47
N ALA A 79 -14.67 17.91 17.16
CA ALA A 79 -14.49 18.97 18.15
C ALA A 79 -15.59 18.96 19.23
N VAL A 80 -16.83 18.67 18.84
CA VAL A 80 -17.96 18.53 19.77
C VAL A 80 -17.80 17.31 20.69
N LEU A 81 -17.38 16.16 20.14
CA LEU A 81 -17.13 14.95 20.91
C LEU A 81 -15.96 15.09 21.89
N ARG A 82 -14.86 15.73 21.47
CA ARG A 82 -13.72 16.00 22.37
C ARG A 82 -14.09 16.90 23.54
N LYS A 83 -14.98 17.87 23.32
CA LYS A 83 -15.46 18.78 24.37
C LYS A 83 -16.49 18.13 25.30
N ASN A 84 -17.29 17.19 24.78
CA ASN A 84 -18.39 16.57 25.51
C ASN A 84 -18.48 15.08 25.17
N SER A 85 -17.72 14.25 25.90
CA SER A 85 -17.69 12.80 25.72
C SER A 85 -19.07 12.15 25.87
N ASP A 86 -19.95 12.71 26.69
CA ASP A 86 -21.30 12.16 26.94
C ASP A 86 -22.22 12.21 25.70
N LEU A 87 -21.83 12.96 24.66
CA LEU A 87 -22.57 13.02 23.40
C LEU A 87 -22.42 11.75 22.54
N VAL A 88 -21.54 10.82 22.92
CA VAL A 88 -21.39 9.51 22.25
C VAL A 88 -22.76 8.82 22.10
N HIS A 89 -23.60 8.87 23.14
CA HIS A 89 -24.93 8.24 23.13
C HIS A 89 -25.98 8.96 22.27
N LYS A 90 -25.71 10.20 21.85
CA LYS A 90 -26.59 10.97 20.98
C LYS A 90 -26.29 10.76 19.49
N ILE A 91 -25.12 10.21 19.17
CA ILE A 91 -24.75 9.84 17.80
C ILE A 91 -25.41 8.50 17.47
N PRO A 92 -26.00 8.33 16.26
CA PRO A 92 -26.55 7.03 15.85
C PRO A 92 -25.50 5.93 15.91
N LEU A 93 -25.91 4.74 16.40
CA LEU A 93 -25.05 3.56 16.51
C LEU A 93 -24.34 3.23 15.19
N ILE A 94 -23.09 2.77 15.29
CA ILE A 94 -22.32 2.27 14.15
C ILE A 94 -22.82 0.87 13.79
N ASN A 95 -23.18 0.63 12.54
CA ASN A 95 -23.41 -0.73 12.07
C ASN A 95 -22.07 -1.44 11.87
N VAL A 96 -21.85 -2.55 12.57
CA VAL A 96 -20.60 -3.32 12.57
C VAL A 96 -20.89 -4.77 12.20
N VAL A 97 -20.16 -5.31 11.24
CA VAL A 97 -20.29 -6.69 10.78
C VAL A 97 -19.06 -7.48 11.19
N ARG A 98 -19.27 -8.64 11.83
CA ARG A 98 -18.16 -9.58 12.08
C ARG A 98 -17.82 -10.32 10.79
N HIS A 99 -16.60 -10.15 10.30
CA HIS A 99 -16.15 -10.76 9.06
C HIS A 99 -14.70 -11.23 9.21
N GLU A 100 -14.44 -12.52 8.97
CA GLU A 100 -13.10 -13.12 9.09
C GLU A 100 -12.43 -12.84 10.45
N GLY A 101 -13.23 -12.90 11.53
CA GLY A 101 -12.75 -12.64 12.89
C GLY A 101 -12.51 -11.17 13.23
N LYS A 102 -12.80 -10.24 12.30
CA LYS A 102 -12.61 -8.80 12.47
C LYS A 102 -13.95 -8.07 12.56
N PHE A 103 -13.95 -6.89 13.18
CA PHE A 103 -15.14 -6.04 13.29
C PHE A 103 -15.10 -4.94 12.21
N VAL A 104 -15.89 -5.08 11.16
CA VAL A 104 -15.90 -4.15 10.02
C VAL A 104 -17.06 -3.17 10.14
N SER A 105 -16.77 -1.88 10.24
CA SER A 105 -17.77 -0.81 10.30
C SER A 105 -18.34 -0.50 8.92
N MET A 106 -19.67 -0.39 8.85
CA MET A 106 -20.42 0.00 7.65
C MET A 106 -20.75 1.50 7.62
N ASP A 107 -20.38 2.24 8.67
CA ASP A 107 -20.60 3.68 8.87
C ASP A 107 -19.28 4.43 9.10
N ASN A 108 -18.37 4.34 8.14
CA ASN A 108 -16.98 4.82 8.24
C ASN A 108 -16.83 6.28 8.69
N ARG A 109 -17.76 7.18 8.31
CA ARG A 109 -17.74 8.58 8.79
C ARG A 109 -17.91 8.69 10.30
N ARG A 110 -18.79 7.87 10.89
CA ARG A 110 -18.97 7.85 12.35
C ARG A 110 -17.75 7.25 13.04
N LEU A 111 -17.27 6.11 12.55
CA LEU A 111 -16.04 5.50 13.08
C LEU A 111 -14.86 6.47 13.04
N TYR A 112 -14.70 7.21 11.93
CA TYR A 112 -13.66 8.23 11.79
C TYR A 112 -13.79 9.30 12.89
N THR A 113 -14.99 9.86 13.08
CA THR A 113 -15.18 10.88 14.12
C THR A 113 -14.87 10.36 15.53
N PHE A 114 -15.19 9.11 15.83
CA PHE A 114 -14.86 8.49 17.12
C PHE A 114 -13.35 8.29 17.28
N ARG A 115 -12.65 7.74 16.27
CA ARG A 115 -11.19 7.58 16.25
C ARG A 115 -10.43 8.87 16.42
N MET A 116 -10.94 9.97 15.86
CA MET A 116 -10.30 11.27 16.02
C MET A 116 -10.60 11.91 17.37
N ALA A 117 -11.71 11.54 18.03
CA ALA A 117 -12.14 12.15 19.28
C ALA A 117 -11.63 11.42 20.54
N PHE A 118 -11.37 10.11 20.46
CA PHE A 118 -11.05 9.26 21.61
C PHE A 118 -9.87 8.33 21.32
N ASP A 119 -9.26 7.80 22.38
CA ASP A 119 -8.20 6.79 22.30
C ASP A 119 -8.76 5.42 21.86
N ASP A 120 -7.89 4.53 21.39
CA ASP A 120 -8.27 3.23 20.81
C ASP A 120 -9.00 2.31 21.80
N ASP A 121 -8.72 2.42 23.10
CA ASP A 121 -9.35 1.62 24.17
C ASP A 121 -10.76 2.11 24.55
N HIS A 122 -11.20 3.25 24.02
CA HIS A 122 -12.53 3.77 24.32
C HIS A 122 -13.61 2.90 23.65
N GLU A 123 -14.57 2.44 24.44
CA GLU A 123 -15.68 1.61 23.96
C GLU A 123 -16.83 2.45 23.42
N VAL A 124 -17.31 2.11 22.22
CA VAL A 124 -18.48 2.76 21.61
C VAL A 124 -19.63 1.78 21.44
N PRO A 125 -20.90 2.22 21.60
CA PRO A 125 -22.05 1.38 21.36
C PRO A 125 -22.25 1.14 19.85
N VAL A 126 -22.42 -0.11 19.46
CA VAL A 126 -22.54 -0.54 18.05
C VAL A 126 -23.76 -1.43 17.83
N ARG A 127 -24.27 -1.47 16.59
CA ARG A 127 -25.18 -2.52 16.11
C ARG A 127 -24.32 -3.60 15.47
N LEU A 128 -24.13 -4.71 16.20
CA LEU A 128 -23.30 -5.82 15.77
C LEU A 128 -24.14 -6.86 15.01
N PHE A 129 -23.70 -7.19 13.80
CA PHE A 129 -24.21 -8.27 12.95
C PHE A 129 -23.22 -9.43 12.98
N GLU A 130 -23.71 -10.65 13.21
CA GLU A 130 -22.87 -11.86 13.37
C GLU A 130 -22.07 -12.22 12.11
N ASP A 131 -22.60 -11.92 10.93
CA ASP A 131 -21.94 -12.13 9.65
C ASP A 131 -22.48 -11.21 8.55
N LYS A 132 -21.89 -11.31 7.35
CA LYS A 132 -22.31 -10.53 6.18
C LYS A 132 -23.71 -10.88 5.69
N ALA A 133 -24.21 -12.10 5.90
CA ALA A 133 -25.55 -12.50 5.50
C ALA A 133 -26.60 -11.82 6.39
N ALA A 134 -26.34 -11.74 7.70
CA ALA A 134 -27.19 -11.04 8.67
C ALA A 134 -27.30 -9.54 8.36
N TYR A 135 -26.22 -8.90 7.90
CA TYR A 135 -26.25 -7.50 7.47
C TYR A 135 -26.82 -7.30 6.05
N GLY A 136 -26.73 -8.30 5.18
CA GLY A 136 -27.03 -8.18 3.75
C GLY A 136 -25.74 -8.19 2.93
N ALA A 137 -25.45 -9.35 2.33
CA ALA A 137 -24.17 -9.62 1.69
C ALA A 137 -23.86 -8.63 0.55
N GLU A 138 -24.86 -8.29 -0.28
CA GLU A 138 -24.69 -7.32 -1.38
C GLU A 138 -24.33 -5.92 -0.88
N ASP A 139 -25.01 -5.44 0.16
CA ASP A 139 -24.72 -4.15 0.78
C ASP A 139 -23.32 -4.14 1.42
N PHE A 140 -22.89 -5.27 1.99
CA PHE A 140 -21.57 -5.46 2.55
C PHE A 140 -20.50 -5.42 1.46
N ASP A 141 -20.61 -6.29 0.46
CA ASP A 141 -19.63 -6.44 -0.61
C ASP A 141 -19.49 -5.13 -1.41
N ARG A 142 -20.57 -4.36 -1.61
CA ARG A 142 -20.52 -3.04 -2.24
C ARG A 142 -19.71 -2.01 -1.43
N LYS A 143 -19.70 -2.12 -0.10
CA LYS A 143 -19.03 -1.17 0.80
C LYS A 143 -17.63 -1.61 1.20
N ALA A 144 -17.36 -2.92 1.31
CA ALA A 144 -16.10 -3.50 1.76
C ALA A 144 -14.97 -3.37 0.70
N THR A 145 -14.54 -2.12 0.44
CA THR A 145 -13.56 -1.72 -0.57
C THR A 145 -12.25 -1.18 0.02
N SER A 146 -11.96 -1.46 1.29
CA SER A 146 -10.72 -1.01 1.92
C SER A 146 -9.49 -1.69 1.33
N ILE A 147 -8.43 -0.90 1.06
CA ILE A 147 -7.18 -1.35 0.44
C ILE A 147 -6.15 -1.78 1.50
N CYS A 148 -6.28 -1.29 2.74
CA CYS A 148 -5.31 -1.48 3.82
C CYS A 148 -5.89 -2.29 4.99
N GLY A 149 -6.77 -3.26 4.70
CA GLY A 149 -7.42 -4.07 5.75
C GLY A 149 -8.27 -3.26 6.73
N GLY A 150 -8.73 -2.06 6.32
CA GLY A 150 -9.60 -1.21 7.13
C GLY A 150 -8.91 -0.42 8.24
N HIS A 151 -7.58 -0.37 8.28
CA HIS A 151 -6.87 0.40 9.32
C HIS A 151 -6.91 1.92 9.08
N MET A 152 -6.96 2.34 7.82
CA MET A 152 -6.98 3.75 7.44
C MET A 152 -8.16 4.06 6.50
N VAL A 153 -8.59 5.30 6.53
CA VAL A 153 -9.58 5.86 5.61
C VAL A 153 -9.13 7.24 5.17
N ASP A 154 -9.29 7.53 3.88
CA ASP A 154 -9.03 8.85 3.33
C ASP A 154 -10.29 9.72 3.37
N VAL A 155 -10.17 10.93 3.91
CA VAL A 155 -11.28 11.88 4.00
C VAL A 155 -11.21 12.83 2.82
N ARG A 156 -12.23 12.80 1.97
CA ARG A 156 -12.37 13.73 0.84
C ARG A 156 -12.90 15.05 1.39
N ASP A 157 -12.04 16.03 1.54
CA ASP A 157 -12.46 17.38 1.90
C ASP A 157 -13.32 18.00 0.80
N MET A 158 -14.34 18.76 1.22
CA MET A 158 -15.23 19.50 0.31
C MET A 158 -14.59 20.82 -0.17
N ASP A 159 -13.62 21.34 0.57
CA ASP A 159 -12.88 22.54 0.21
C ASP A 159 -11.71 22.18 -0.70
N GLY A 160 -12.04 21.94 -1.96
CA GLY A 160 -11.11 21.90 -3.09
C GLY A 160 -9.81 21.19 -2.81
N MET A 161 -9.80 19.85 -2.94
CA MET A 161 -8.61 18.98 -2.95
C MET A 161 -7.38 19.70 -3.53
N GLN A 162 -6.60 20.37 -2.69
CA GLN A 162 -5.18 20.51 -2.95
C GLN A 162 -4.62 19.14 -2.62
N GLU A 163 -4.75 18.23 -3.59
CA GLU A 163 -4.01 16.98 -3.58
C GLU A 163 -2.56 17.37 -3.33
N HIS A 164 -2.04 17.05 -2.13
CA HIS A 164 -0.67 17.39 -1.80
C HIS A 164 0.18 16.64 -2.81
N LEU A 165 0.88 17.42 -3.61
CA LEU A 165 1.71 16.91 -4.69
C LEU A 165 3.13 17.30 -4.34
N GLU A 166 3.89 16.30 -3.94
CA GLU A 166 5.31 16.44 -3.65
C GLU A 166 6.10 15.59 -4.65
N HIS A 167 7.36 15.93 -4.82
CA HIS A 167 8.27 15.17 -5.66
C HIS A 167 9.55 14.85 -4.91
N VAL A 168 10.11 13.68 -5.19
CA VAL A 168 11.42 13.25 -4.73
C VAL A 168 12.32 13.11 -5.94
N GLU A 169 13.37 13.93 -5.99
CA GLU A 169 14.41 13.83 -7.01
C GLU A 169 15.13 12.49 -6.89
N LEU A 170 15.32 11.82 -8.03
CA LEU A 170 15.98 10.53 -8.14
C LEU A 170 17.42 10.74 -8.60
N PRO A 171 18.41 10.10 -7.94
CA PRO A 171 19.75 9.99 -8.49
C PRO A 171 19.71 9.32 -9.88
N GLN A 172 20.70 9.65 -10.70
CA GLN A 172 20.90 9.00 -11.99
C GLN A 172 20.96 7.47 -11.80
N ASN A 173 20.25 6.71 -12.64
CA ASN A 173 20.13 5.25 -12.57
C ASN A 173 19.36 4.67 -11.36
N ALA A 174 18.75 5.49 -10.49
CA ALA A 174 17.95 4.98 -9.36
C ALA A 174 16.54 4.49 -9.77
N LYS A 175 16.13 4.76 -11.02
CA LYS A 175 14.77 4.48 -11.50
C LYS A 175 14.38 3.01 -11.41
N SER A 176 15.25 2.09 -11.79
CA SER A 176 14.98 0.63 -11.73
C SER A 176 14.73 0.17 -10.30
N LEU A 177 15.57 0.60 -9.37
CA LEU A 177 15.50 0.27 -7.95
C LEU A 177 14.16 0.72 -7.37
N VAL A 178 13.78 1.98 -7.61
CA VAL A 178 12.53 2.54 -7.10
C VAL A 178 11.32 1.89 -7.77
N TRP A 179 11.39 1.60 -9.07
CA TRP A 179 10.31 0.92 -9.79
C TRP A 179 10.04 -0.49 -9.25
N GLY A 180 11.10 -1.24 -8.92
CA GLY A 180 10.99 -2.59 -8.34
C GLY A 180 10.26 -2.62 -7.00
N SER A 181 10.38 -1.55 -6.19
CA SER A 181 9.72 -1.43 -4.89
C SER A 181 8.40 -0.66 -4.90
N LEU A 182 8.01 -0.08 -6.05
CA LEU A 182 6.91 0.89 -6.12
C LEU A 182 5.55 0.30 -5.68
N GLN A 183 5.27 -0.96 -6.02
CA GLN A 183 4.01 -1.61 -5.64
C GLN A 183 3.91 -1.83 -4.14
N GLN A 184 5.02 -2.20 -3.49
CA GLN A 184 5.08 -2.37 -2.03
C GLN A 184 4.87 -1.02 -1.33
N VAL A 185 5.46 0.06 -1.86
CA VAL A 185 5.26 1.42 -1.32
C VAL A 185 3.80 1.85 -1.50
N LYS A 186 3.20 1.62 -2.66
CA LYS A 186 1.77 1.91 -2.90
C LYS A 186 0.87 1.16 -1.91
N ALA A 187 1.10 -0.13 -1.72
CA ALA A 187 0.29 -0.96 -0.83
C ALA A 187 0.41 -0.54 0.65
N SER A 188 1.62 -0.18 1.10
CA SER A 188 1.87 0.21 2.50
C SER A 188 1.41 1.62 2.83
N THR A 189 1.59 2.57 1.90
CA THR A 189 1.32 3.99 2.16
C THR A 189 -0.09 4.41 1.74
N GLY A 190 -0.70 3.73 0.78
CA GLY A 190 -1.93 4.17 0.12
C GLY A 190 -1.77 5.41 -0.76
N ALA A 191 -0.55 5.94 -0.89
CA ALA A 191 -0.26 7.09 -1.75
C ALA A 191 -0.34 6.70 -3.23
N ARG A 192 -0.65 7.67 -4.08
CA ARG A 192 -0.51 7.56 -5.54
C ARG A 192 0.92 7.94 -5.91
N LEU A 193 1.70 6.97 -6.40
CA LEU A 193 3.07 7.22 -6.88
C LEU A 193 3.15 7.10 -8.40
N ARG A 194 3.81 8.07 -9.03
CA ARG A 194 4.16 8.11 -10.46
C ARG A 194 5.65 8.38 -10.62
N VAL A 195 6.33 7.56 -11.40
CA VAL A 195 7.78 7.68 -11.63
C VAL A 195 8.00 8.33 -13.00
N PHE A 196 8.75 9.42 -13.03
CA PHE A 196 9.19 10.13 -14.22
C PHE A 196 10.65 9.76 -14.53
N GLU A 197 11.35 10.51 -15.39
CA GLU A 197 12.75 10.22 -15.73
C GLU A 197 13.68 10.40 -14.54
N ASP A 198 13.53 11.52 -13.83
CA ASP A 198 14.44 12.01 -12.81
C ASP A 198 13.76 12.20 -11.44
N LYS A 199 12.46 11.92 -11.32
CA LYS A 199 11.73 12.13 -10.06
C LYS A 199 10.57 11.16 -9.85
N VAL A 200 10.19 10.99 -8.59
CA VAL A 200 8.93 10.35 -8.21
C VAL A 200 7.97 11.42 -7.72
N VAL A 201 6.82 11.53 -8.39
CA VAL A 201 5.71 12.35 -7.92
C VAL A 201 4.82 11.51 -7.02
N ILE A 202 4.57 12.01 -5.83
CA ILE A 202 3.79 11.37 -4.79
C ILE A 202 2.60 12.27 -4.52
N SER A 203 1.40 11.69 -4.60
CA SER A 203 0.17 12.43 -4.41
C SER A 203 -0.82 11.66 -3.54
N GLY A 204 -1.58 12.37 -2.72
CA GLY A 204 -2.48 11.78 -1.72
C GLY A 204 -2.77 12.73 -0.58
N SER A 205 -3.31 12.20 0.52
CA SER A 205 -3.41 12.96 1.77
C SER A 205 -2.01 13.30 2.29
N ARG A 206 -1.90 14.38 3.08
CA ARG A 206 -0.60 14.82 3.62
C ARG A 206 0.19 13.69 4.28
N ARG A 207 -0.48 12.86 5.10
CA ARG A 207 0.14 11.71 5.77
C ARG A 207 0.61 10.63 4.77
N GLN A 208 -0.18 10.34 3.74
CA GLN A 208 0.20 9.39 2.68
C GLN A 208 1.44 9.88 1.93
N VAL A 209 1.48 11.17 1.60
CA VAL A 209 2.61 11.81 0.92
C VAL A 209 3.87 11.75 1.78
N GLU A 210 3.79 12.17 3.05
CA GLU A 210 4.92 12.12 3.99
C GLU A 210 5.46 10.69 4.20
N GLU A 211 4.58 9.69 4.34
CA GLU A 211 5.01 8.29 4.48
C GLU A 211 5.57 7.72 3.16
N GLY A 212 4.99 8.15 2.03
CA GLY A 212 5.50 7.86 0.69
C GLY A 212 6.93 8.38 0.52
N ILE A 213 7.19 9.64 0.86
CA ILE A 213 8.51 10.27 0.81
C ILE A 213 9.50 9.48 1.69
N ARG A 214 9.13 9.20 2.96
CA ARG A 214 9.99 8.43 3.88
C ARG A 214 10.32 7.03 3.34
N SER A 215 9.34 6.37 2.72
CA SER A 215 9.54 5.04 2.14
C SER A 215 10.47 5.07 0.93
N ILE A 216 10.32 6.07 0.05
CA ILE A 216 11.22 6.27 -1.10
C ILE A 216 12.63 6.64 -0.63
N GLN A 217 12.78 7.55 0.35
CA GLN A 217 14.08 7.89 0.94
C GLN A 217 14.76 6.68 1.57
N ARG A 218 14.02 5.79 2.21
CA ARG A 218 14.57 4.53 2.74
C ARG A 218 15.10 3.63 1.63
N ILE A 219 14.39 3.50 0.51
CA ILE A 219 14.87 2.75 -0.66
C ILE A 219 16.15 3.40 -1.21
N LEU A 220 16.14 4.72 -1.38
CA LEU A 220 17.31 5.49 -1.85
C LEU A 220 18.50 5.43 -0.89
N SER A 221 18.29 5.21 0.41
CA SER A 221 19.41 5.01 1.35
C SER A 221 20.22 3.74 1.07
N THR A 222 19.65 2.77 0.35
CA THR A 222 20.35 1.55 -0.10
C THR A 222 20.97 1.68 -1.49
N PHE A 223 20.75 2.82 -2.15
CA PHE A 223 21.24 3.08 -3.50
C PHE A 223 22.73 3.41 -3.47
N ALA A 224 23.49 2.71 -4.31
CA ALA A 224 24.86 3.06 -4.63
C ALA A 224 24.97 3.39 -6.13
N SER A 225 25.90 4.27 -6.47
CA SER A 225 26.28 4.51 -7.85
C SER A 225 27.80 4.46 -8.00
N GLN A 226 28.26 3.83 -9.08
CA GLN A 226 29.67 3.73 -9.43
C GLN A 226 29.84 3.84 -10.94
N SER A 227 31.01 4.26 -11.40
CA SER A 227 31.33 4.36 -12.83
C SER A 227 32.52 3.47 -13.18
N VAL A 228 32.50 2.89 -14.38
CA VAL A 228 33.61 2.11 -14.94
C VAL A 228 34.02 2.73 -16.27
N LEU A 229 35.32 3.03 -16.40
CA LEU A 229 35.92 3.49 -17.66
C LEU A 229 36.04 2.31 -18.62
N LEU A 230 35.62 2.52 -19.86
CA LEU A 230 35.65 1.53 -20.93
C LEU A 230 36.75 1.95 -21.91
N HIS A 231 37.74 1.09 -22.12
CA HIS A 231 38.88 1.40 -22.99
C HIS A 231 38.47 1.78 -24.41
N ASP A 232 37.45 1.10 -24.97
CA ASP A 232 36.98 1.35 -26.32
C ASP A 232 35.51 0.96 -26.51
N TYR A 233 35.02 1.14 -27.75
CA TYR A 233 33.66 0.78 -28.15
C TYR A 233 33.35 -0.72 -28.03
N ARG A 234 34.36 -1.59 -28.09
CA ARG A 234 34.17 -3.05 -28.02
C ARG A 234 33.95 -3.49 -26.59
N ALA A 235 34.71 -2.93 -25.64
CA ALA A 235 34.46 -3.11 -24.22
C ALA A 235 33.02 -2.66 -23.88
N LYS A 236 32.58 -1.52 -24.43
CA LYS A 236 31.17 -1.07 -24.32
C LYS A 236 30.17 -2.09 -24.83
N GLU A 237 30.34 -2.62 -26.04
CA GLU A 237 29.41 -3.61 -26.60
C GLU A 237 29.45 -4.96 -25.86
N ALA A 238 30.60 -5.36 -25.33
CA ALA A 238 30.73 -6.55 -24.49
C ALA A 238 29.96 -6.41 -23.17
N VAL A 239 30.19 -5.31 -22.44
CA VAL A 239 29.46 -4.96 -21.20
C VAL A 239 27.96 -4.85 -21.47
N LYS A 240 27.57 -4.17 -22.55
CA LYS A 240 26.16 -4.05 -22.95
C LYS A 240 25.51 -5.41 -23.20
N ARG A 241 26.20 -6.34 -23.89
CA ARG A 241 25.67 -7.68 -24.12
C ARG A 241 25.53 -8.47 -22.82
N ALA A 242 26.58 -8.51 -22.00
CA ALA A 242 26.55 -9.21 -20.70
C ALA A 242 25.42 -8.69 -19.81
N SER A 243 25.23 -7.36 -19.78
CA SER A 243 24.16 -6.73 -19.02
C SER A 243 22.76 -7.13 -19.47
N ALA A 244 22.56 -7.34 -20.77
CA ALA A 244 21.26 -7.69 -21.34
C ALA A 244 20.87 -9.15 -21.10
N THR A 245 21.85 -10.05 -20.92
CA THR A 245 21.62 -11.49 -20.84
C THR A 245 21.76 -12.05 -19.44
N GLU A 246 22.76 -11.65 -18.67
CA GLU A 246 23.14 -12.35 -17.44
C GLU A 246 22.90 -11.47 -16.22
N TRP A 247 23.45 -10.25 -16.23
CA TRP A 247 23.37 -9.37 -15.06
C TRP A 247 21.95 -8.97 -14.72
N LYS A 248 21.06 -8.85 -15.72
CA LYS A 248 19.65 -8.53 -15.49
C LYS A 248 18.93 -9.58 -14.63
N TRP A 249 19.36 -10.85 -14.68
CA TRP A 249 18.75 -11.92 -13.87
C TRP A 249 19.41 -12.03 -12.50
N SER A 250 20.73 -11.92 -12.44
CA SER A 250 21.50 -12.06 -11.19
C SER A 250 21.45 -10.79 -10.32
N HIS A 251 21.28 -9.62 -10.94
CA HIS A 251 21.34 -8.30 -10.31
C HIS A 251 20.17 -7.40 -10.78
N PRO A 252 18.92 -7.78 -10.45
CA PRO A 252 17.72 -7.13 -11.00
C PRO A 252 17.57 -5.66 -10.59
N SER A 253 18.28 -5.19 -9.55
CA SER A 253 18.22 -3.79 -9.14
C SER A 253 19.13 -2.88 -9.98
N VAL A 254 20.14 -3.45 -10.64
CA VAL A 254 21.19 -2.69 -11.33
C VAL A 254 20.69 -2.14 -12.67
N CYS A 255 20.92 -0.85 -12.87
CA CYS A 255 20.72 -0.14 -14.12
C CYS A 255 22.06 0.39 -14.64
N LEU A 256 22.22 0.34 -15.96
CA LEU A 256 23.42 0.78 -16.65
C LEU A 256 23.08 1.95 -17.56
N GLN A 257 23.92 2.99 -17.53
CA GLN A 257 23.87 4.08 -18.49
C GLN A 257 25.24 4.30 -19.09
N PHE A 258 25.32 4.16 -20.42
CA PHE A 258 26.53 4.42 -21.18
C PHE A 258 26.57 5.88 -21.59
N ALA A 259 27.74 6.51 -21.45
CA ALA A 259 27.99 7.86 -21.92
C ALA A 259 29.40 7.97 -22.51
N GLN A 260 29.64 9.04 -23.24
CA GLN A 260 30.90 9.37 -23.88
C GLN A 260 31.26 10.81 -23.51
N SER A 261 32.50 11.04 -23.06
CA SER A 261 33.01 12.38 -22.80
C SER A 261 33.31 13.12 -24.11
N ASP A 262 33.50 14.43 -24.03
CA ASP A 262 33.92 15.25 -25.17
C ASP A 262 35.32 14.85 -25.69
N GLU A 263 36.16 14.25 -24.84
CA GLU A 263 37.47 13.70 -25.19
C GLU A 263 37.39 12.31 -25.85
N GLY A 264 36.18 11.76 -25.97
CA GLY A 264 35.91 10.47 -26.58
C GLY A 264 36.03 9.28 -25.63
N GLU A 265 36.31 9.51 -24.35
CA GLU A 265 36.34 8.45 -23.33
C GLU A 265 34.95 7.86 -23.14
N LEU A 266 34.86 6.54 -23.07
CA LEU A 266 33.60 5.83 -22.86
C LEU A 266 33.52 5.40 -21.40
N TRP A 267 32.38 5.63 -20.75
CA TRP A 267 32.13 5.09 -19.41
C TRP A 267 30.75 4.47 -19.32
N VAL A 268 30.60 3.59 -18.33
CA VAL A 268 29.31 3.06 -17.90
C VAL A 268 29.06 3.44 -16.45
N SER A 269 27.94 4.12 -16.22
CA SER A 269 27.44 4.44 -14.88
C SER A 269 26.51 3.31 -14.44
N LEU A 270 26.79 2.78 -13.26
CA LEU A 270 26.03 1.74 -12.58
C LEU A 270 25.22 2.39 -11.46
N GLY A 271 23.97 1.98 -11.30
CA GLY A 271 23.14 2.37 -10.16
C GLY A 271 22.23 1.24 -9.72
N GLY A 272 22.06 1.05 -8.42
CA GLY A 272 21.30 -0.07 -7.86
C GLY A 272 21.56 -0.24 -6.38
N LYS A 273 21.27 -1.42 -5.83
CA LYS A 273 21.68 -1.77 -4.45
C LYS A 273 23.20 -1.87 -4.35
N GLN A 274 23.75 -1.45 -3.22
CA GLN A 274 25.20 -1.43 -2.99
C GLN A 274 25.93 -2.73 -3.36
N GLU A 275 25.49 -3.87 -2.80
CA GLU A 275 26.12 -5.17 -3.04
C GLU A 275 26.07 -5.60 -4.51
N GLU A 276 24.94 -5.35 -5.19
CA GLU A 276 24.77 -5.70 -6.61
C GLU A 276 25.62 -4.78 -7.51
N VAL A 277 25.71 -3.48 -7.18
CA VAL A 277 26.53 -2.51 -7.93
C VAL A 277 28.01 -2.86 -7.81
N GLU A 278 28.46 -3.27 -6.63
CA GLU A 278 29.85 -3.69 -6.40
C GLU A 278 30.19 -4.97 -7.19
N ALA A 279 29.31 -5.98 -7.17
CA ALA A 279 29.48 -7.20 -7.95
C ALA A 279 29.52 -6.90 -9.47
N VAL A 280 28.56 -6.13 -9.98
CA VAL A 280 28.50 -5.78 -11.41
C VAL A 280 29.70 -4.93 -11.83
N LYS A 281 30.22 -4.07 -10.95
CA LYS A 281 31.45 -3.32 -11.24
C LYS A 281 32.64 -4.26 -11.47
N LEU A 282 32.84 -5.23 -10.59
CA LEU A 282 33.95 -6.20 -10.74
C LEU A 282 33.82 -6.99 -12.04
N LEU A 283 32.61 -7.41 -12.40
CA LEU A 283 32.34 -8.08 -13.68
C LEU A 283 32.61 -7.16 -14.87
N ALA A 284 32.18 -5.90 -14.81
CA ALA A 284 32.44 -4.93 -15.88
C ALA A 284 33.94 -4.67 -16.06
N MET A 285 34.70 -4.52 -14.97
CA MET A 285 36.15 -4.37 -15.01
C MET A 285 36.84 -5.60 -15.60
N ALA A 286 36.43 -6.81 -15.22
CA ALA A 286 36.97 -8.04 -15.78
C ALA A 286 36.72 -8.16 -17.30
N ILE A 287 35.54 -7.76 -17.79
CA ILE A 287 35.24 -7.71 -19.22
C ILE A 287 36.15 -6.68 -19.92
N VAL A 288 36.37 -5.51 -19.30
CA VAL A 288 37.22 -4.45 -19.85
C VAL A 288 38.68 -4.93 -19.96
N GLU A 289 39.21 -5.58 -18.93
CA GLU A 289 40.56 -6.16 -18.92
C GLU A 289 40.71 -7.28 -19.96
N GLU A 290 39.75 -8.21 -20.03
CA GLU A 290 39.80 -9.30 -21.00
C GLU A 290 39.70 -8.80 -22.44
N THR A 291 38.84 -7.82 -22.72
CA THR A 291 38.75 -7.23 -24.06
C THR A 291 40.03 -6.52 -24.47
N ALA A 292 40.75 -5.88 -23.53
CA ALA A 292 42.08 -5.33 -23.78
C ALA A 292 43.11 -6.43 -24.08
N ARG A 293 43.15 -7.49 -23.25
CA ARG A 293 44.08 -8.63 -23.42
C ARG A 293 43.91 -9.34 -24.76
N VAL A 294 42.67 -9.63 -25.14
CA VAL A 294 42.31 -10.24 -26.43
C VAL A 294 42.81 -9.40 -27.61
N TRP A 295 42.86 -8.08 -27.43
CA TRP A 295 43.30 -7.17 -28.48
C TRP A 295 44.82 -7.09 -28.62
N GLU A 296 45.55 -7.03 -27.51
CA GLU A 296 47.01 -7.05 -27.53
C GLU A 296 47.57 -8.32 -28.20
N GLN A 297 46.85 -9.43 -28.08
CA GLN A 297 47.21 -10.71 -28.67
C GLN A 297 46.73 -10.90 -30.11
N ALA A 298 45.85 -10.03 -30.62
CA ALA A 298 45.31 -10.16 -31.96
C ALA A 298 46.40 -9.85 -33.01
N PRO A 299 46.73 -10.78 -33.93
CA PRO A 299 47.74 -10.52 -34.95
C PRO A 299 47.29 -9.35 -35.83
N VAL A 300 48.22 -8.44 -36.15
CA VAL A 300 47.96 -7.23 -36.96
C VAL A 300 47.30 -7.57 -38.32
N SER A 301 47.52 -8.78 -38.84
CA SER A 301 46.87 -9.28 -40.05
C SER A 301 45.36 -9.53 -39.90
N MET A 302 44.86 -9.88 -38.70
CA MET A 302 43.43 -10.03 -38.42
C MET A 302 42.71 -8.70 -38.22
N ILE A 303 43.42 -7.66 -37.79
CA ILE A 303 42.86 -6.33 -37.50
C ILE A 303 42.25 -5.68 -38.77
N ARG A 304 42.70 -6.08 -39.97
CA ARG A 304 42.17 -5.56 -41.24
C ARG A 304 40.82 -6.16 -41.67
N SER A 305 40.35 -7.23 -41.02
CA SER A 305 39.06 -7.86 -41.31
C SER A 305 38.11 -7.70 -40.10
N CYS A 306 37.15 -6.78 -40.22
CA CYS A 306 36.20 -6.45 -39.17
C CYS A 306 35.36 -7.66 -38.69
N ASP A 307 35.17 -8.67 -39.53
CA ASP A 307 34.34 -9.84 -39.22
C ASP A 307 35.10 -10.97 -38.55
N ALA A 308 36.41 -11.14 -38.83
CA ALA A 308 37.26 -12.10 -38.13
C ALA A 308 37.44 -11.72 -36.65
N ALA A 309 37.62 -10.43 -36.37
CA ALA A 309 37.73 -9.92 -35.00
C ALA A 309 36.44 -10.14 -34.18
N LYS A 310 35.25 -9.95 -34.80
CA LYS A 310 33.95 -10.21 -34.13
C LYS A 310 33.77 -11.68 -33.75
N ALA A 311 34.22 -12.62 -34.58
CA ALA A 311 34.09 -14.06 -34.33
C ALA A 311 34.99 -14.52 -33.18
N TYR A 312 36.25 -14.09 -33.15
CA TYR A 312 37.20 -14.44 -32.10
C TYR A 312 36.75 -13.94 -30.72
N THR A 313 36.32 -12.68 -30.65
CA THR A 313 35.83 -12.07 -29.40
C THR A 313 34.60 -12.79 -28.84
N ARG A 314 33.69 -13.28 -29.71
CA ARG A 314 32.53 -14.09 -29.28
C ARG A 314 32.93 -15.39 -28.62
N SER A 315 33.96 -16.08 -29.14
CA SER A 315 34.42 -17.35 -28.59
C SER A 315 35.07 -17.17 -27.22
N SER A 316 35.93 -16.16 -27.06
CA SER A 316 36.64 -15.93 -25.78
C SER A 316 35.68 -15.47 -24.67
N LEU A 317 34.76 -14.55 -24.99
CA LEU A 317 33.78 -14.06 -24.01
C LEU A 317 32.77 -15.14 -23.59
N ALA A 318 32.38 -16.04 -24.49
CA ALA A 318 31.48 -17.15 -24.14
C ALA A 318 32.12 -18.11 -23.12
N SER A 319 33.44 -18.31 -23.19
CA SER A 319 34.15 -19.09 -22.17
C SER A 319 34.19 -18.37 -20.83
N LEU A 320 34.34 -17.05 -20.79
CA LEU A 320 34.40 -16.30 -19.53
C LEU A 320 33.04 -16.26 -18.81
N LEU A 321 31.95 -16.03 -19.55
CA LEU A 321 30.58 -16.03 -19.01
C LEU A 321 30.11 -17.42 -18.55
N ALA A 322 30.81 -18.50 -18.94
CA ALA A 322 30.53 -19.84 -18.44
C ALA A 322 31.20 -20.14 -17.09
N TYR A 323 32.13 -19.28 -16.65
CA TYR A 323 32.86 -19.43 -15.39
C TYR A 323 32.36 -18.51 -14.28
N THR A 324 31.52 -17.51 -14.60
CA THR A 324 30.87 -16.59 -13.65
C THR A 324 29.45 -17.03 -13.34
#